data_AF-A0A7I7UBS2-F1
#
_entry.id   AF-A0A7I7UBS2-F1
#
_cell.length_a   1.000
_cell.length_b   1.000
_cell.length_c   1.000
_cell.angle_alpha   90.00
_cell.angle_beta   90.00
_cell.angle_gamma   90.00
#
_symmetry.space_group_name_H-M   'P 1'
#
loop_
_entity.id
_entity.type
_entity.pdbx_description
1 polymer ?
#
loop_
_entity_poly.entity_id
_entity_poly.type
_entity_poly.pdbx_seq_one_letter_code
_entity_poly.pdbx_strand_id
1 'polypeptide(L)'
;MLEHAATLCGCGCGQPAGVYKTSNSSQGIVAGQPKKFIHGHHNRVQPPRVRDFDTCYTVMPNGCWTWNNLQPDEDGYGSYWAEGRKQKAHRYSYVRTYGPIPAGAHLDHICHDPKTCAGGPSCPHRACVNPDHLAITTHASNCRRGVLAKLDLAKAREIRKRFEAGETGIALAAEFGVRPSTISMVVRNQTWREAG
;
A
#
# COMPACT_ATOMS: atom_id res chain seq x y z
N MET A 1 47.22 -23.92 -31.36
CA MET A 1 46.30 -22.80 -31.06
C MET A 1 45.18 -23.35 -30.20
N LEU A 2 45.08 -22.94 -28.94
CA LEU A 2 44.01 -23.40 -28.05
C LEU A 2 42.73 -22.65 -28.45
N GLU A 3 41.81 -23.35 -29.11
CA GLU A 3 40.46 -22.85 -29.34
C GLU A 3 39.76 -22.74 -27.99
N HIS A 4 39.67 -21.53 -27.44
CA HIS A 4 38.85 -21.26 -26.28
C HIS A 4 37.38 -21.37 -26.70
N ALA A 5 36.79 -22.55 -26.48
CA ALA A 5 35.39 -22.81 -26.81
C ALA A 5 34.48 -21.79 -26.09
N ALA A 6 33.72 -21.03 -26.87
CA ALA A 6 32.72 -20.12 -26.33
C ALA A 6 31.68 -20.93 -25.55
N THR A 7 31.52 -20.63 -24.27
CA THR A 7 30.47 -21.25 -23.46
C THR A 7 29.10 -20.69 -23.83
N LEU A 8 28.05 -21.49 -23.60
CA LEU A 8 26.68 -21.01 -23.76
C LEU A 8 26.39 -19.88 -22.76
N CYS A 9 25.56 -18.94 -23.18
CA CYS A 9 25.13 -17.83 -22.35
C CYS A 9 24.39 -18.35 -21.13
N GLY A 10 24.86 -17.99 -19.93
CA GLY A 10 24.24 -18.37 -18.66
C GLY A 10 22.84 -17.81 -18.44
N CYS A 11 22.26 -17.08 -19.40
CA CYS A 11 20.87 -16.65 -19.33
C CYS A 11 19.85 -17.71 -19.76
N GLY A 12 20.31 -18.85 -20.29
CA GLY A 12 19.45 -19.93 -20.76
C GLY A 12 18.95 -19.79 -22.20
N CYS A 13 19.38 -18.77 -22.96
CA CYS A 13 18.90 -18.57 -24.35
C CYS A 13 19.51 -19.52 -25.40
N GLY A 14 20.40 -20.44 -25.00
CA GLY A 14 21.04 -21.40 -25.91
C GLY A 14 22.07 -20.82 -26.90
N GLN A 15 22.38 -19.51 -26.82
CA GLN A 15 23.33 -18.84 -27.73
C GLN A 15 24.74 -18.77 -27.10
N PRO A 16 25.82 -18.82 -27.90
CA PRO A 16 27.19 -18.71 -27.39
C PRO A 16 27.47 -17.30 -26.85
N ALA A 17 28.06 -17.21 -25.65
CA ALA A 17 28.39 -15.93 -25.00
C ALA A 17 29.63 -15.24 -25.58
N GLY A 18 30.44 -15.98 -26.35
CA GLY A 18 31.72 -15.54 -26.87
C GLY A 18 32.79 -15.41 -25.78
N VAL A 19 33.94 -14.84 -26.15
CA VAL A 19 35.09 -14.62 -25.26
C VAL A 19 35.37 -13.12 -25.08
N TYR A 20 36.12 -12.75 -24.05
CA TYR A 20 36.63 -11.39 -23.89
C TYR A 20 37.73 -11.10 -24.92
N LYS A 21 37.62 -9.99 -25.65
CA LYS A 21 38.61 -9.62 -26.69
C LYS A 21 39.89 -8.99 -26.10
N THR A 22 39.79 -8.42 -24.90
CA THR A 22 40.87 -7.71 -24.22
C THR A 22 40.92 -8.10 -22.76
N SER A 23 42.10 -8.02 -22.17
CA SER A 23 42.30 -8.23 -20.72
C SER A 23 41.97 -6.96 -19.95
N ASN A 24 41.42 -7.09 -18.75
CA ASN A 24 41.21 -6.01 -17.78
C ASN A 24 41.55 -6.52 -16.37
N SER A 25 42.73 -6.13 -15.88
CA SER A 25 43.25 -6.57 -14.58
C SER A 25 42.38 -6.13 -13.40
N SER A 26 41.78 -4.93 -13.45
CA SER A 26 40.90 -4.42 -12.38
C SER A 26 39.64 -5.27 -12.16
N GLN A 27 39.20 -5.99 -13.19
CA GLN A 27 38.03 -6.87 -13.15
C GLN A 27 38.41 -8.36 -13.15
N GLY A 28 39.70 -8.69 -13.08
CA GLY A 28 40.21 -10.06 -13.18
C GLY A 28 39.90 -10.73 -14.52
N ILE A 29 39.79 -9.94 -15.61
CA ILE A 29 39.43 -10.43 -16.94
C ILE A 29 40.69 -10.68 -17.78
N VAL A 30 40.81 -11.88 -18.34
CA VAL A 30 41.87 -12.24 -19.29
C VAL A 30 41.30 -12.37 -20.70
N ALA A 31 41.98 -11.81 -21.70
CA ALA A 31 41.60 -11.99 -23.11
C ALA A 31 41.53 -13.47 -23.49
N GLY A 32 40.52 -13.87 -24.25
CA GLY A 32 40.27 -15.26 -24.62
C GLY A 32 39.44 -16.04 -23.60
N GLN A 33 39.29 -15.56 -22.36
CA GLN A 33 38.43 -16.23 -21.39
C GLN A 33 36.95 -16.16 -21.83
N PRO A 34 36.14 -17.21 -21.61
CA PRO A 34 34.73 -17.22 -21.96
C PRO A 34 33.93 -16.20 -21.15
N LYS A 35 32.96 -15.55 -21.80
CA LYS A 35 32.00 -14.66 -21.13
C LYS A 35 30.92 -15.50 -20.45
N LYS A 36 30.50 -15.09 -19.25
CA LYS A 36 29.35 -15.70 -18.57
C LYS A 36 28.02 -15.40 -19.27
N PHE A 37 27.89 -14.20 -19.84
CA PHE A 37 26.67 -13.75 -20.52
C PHE A 37 27.02 -13.01 -21.81
N ILE A 38 26.13 -13.11 -22.81
CA ILE A 38 26.08 -12.16 -23.93
C ILE A 38 25.87 -10.75 -23.35
N HIS A 39 26.40 -9.73 -24.02
CA HIS A 39 26.20 -8.35 -23.59
C HIS A 39 24.70 -8.04 -23.38
N GLY A 40 24.35 -7.44 -22.24
CA GLY A 40 22.96 -7.18 -21.84
C GLY A 40 22.16 -8.39 -21.32
N HIS A 41 22.61 -9.64 -21.54
CA HIS A 41 21.87 -10.83 -21.10
C HIS A 41 22.01 -11.12 -19.60
N HIS A 42 22.95 -10.50 -18.91
CA HIS A 42 23.10 -10.65 -17.45
C HIS A 42 21.84 -10.20 -16.68
N ASN A 43 21.02 -9.30 -17.25
CA ASN A 43 19.76 -8.86 -16.66
C ASN A 43 18.62 -9.87 -16.80
N ARG A 44 18.72 -10.85 -17.72
CA ARG A 44 17.67 -11.85 -17.97
C ARG A 44 17.60 -12.95 -16.89
N VAL A 45 18.67 -13.11 -16.11
CA VAL A 45 18.76 -14.09 -15.01
C VAL A 45 18.93 -13.47 -13.65
N GLN A 46 18.92 -12.13 -13.54
CA GLN A 46 18.72 -11.57 -12.21
C GLN A 46 17.33 -12.00 -11.77
N PRO A 47 17.18 -12.56 -10.55
CA PRO A 47 15.85 -12.74 -9.99
C PRO A 47 15.11 -11.41 -10.11
N PRO A 48 13.79 -11.40 -10.37
CA PRO A 48 13.05 -10.17 -10.35
C PRO A 48 13.47 -9.42 -9.08
N ARG A 49 13.82 -8.13 -9.19
CA ARG A 49 14.18 -7.28 -8.03
C ARG A 49 12.99 -7.07 -7.07
N VAL A 50 11.99 -7.93 -7.16
CA VAL A 50 10.83 -8.05 -6.31
C VAL A 50 11.30 -8.87 -5.11
N ARG A 51 11.49 -8.18 -3.98
CA ARG A 51 11.70 -8.87 -2.70
C ARG A 51 10.46 -9.69 -2.39
N ASP A 52 10.64 -10.85 -1.78
CA ASP A 52 9.51 -11.61 -1.24
C ASP A 52 8.71 -10.72 -0.29
N PHE A 53 7.40 -10.59 -0.52
CA PHE A 53 6.53 -9.70 0.22
C PHE A 53 6.55 -10.01 1.72
N ASP A 54 6.59 -11.29 2.07
CA ASP A 54 6.52 -11.76 3.46
C ASP A 54 7.82 -11.48 4.24
N THR A 55 8.89 -11.05 3.55
CA THR A 55 10.15 -10.59 4.17
C THR A 55 10.20 -9.07 4.38
N CYS A 56 9.18 -8.34 3.93
CA CYS A 56 9.19 -6.87 3.87
C CYS A 56 8.41 -6.19 5.02
N TYR A 57 7.88 -6.96 5.97
CA TYR A 57 7.21 -6.43 7.17
C TYR A 57 7.65 -7.16 8.43
N THR A 58 7.36 -6.56 9.58
CA THR A 58 7.54 -7.14 10.93
C THR A 58 6.17 -7.30 11.58
N VAL A 59 5.89 -8.49 12.12
CA VAL A 59 4.66 -8.74 12.87
C VAL A 59 4.81 -8.18 14.28
N MET A 60 3.93 -7.25 14.64
CA MET A 60 3.92 -6.58 15.93
C MET A 60 3.02 -7.32 16.93
N PRO A 61 3.25 -7.18 18.26
CA PRO A 61 2.40 -7.81 19.28
C PRO A 61 0.92 -7.42 19.23
N ASN A 62 0.60 -6.25 18.66
CA ASN A 62 -0.76 -5.78 18.46
C ASN A 62 -1.43 -6.35 17.18
N GLY A 63 -0.81 -7.34 16.52
CA GLY A 63 -1.32 -7.98 15.30
C GLY A 63 -1.07 -7.19 14.02
N CYS A 64 -0.54 -5.96 14.08
CA CYS A 64 -0.18 -5.22 12.88
C CYS A 64 1.04 -5.83 12.19
N TRP A 65 1.05 -5.83 10.86
CA TRP A 65 2.24 -6.18 10.08
C TRP A 65 2.87 -4.89 9.61
N THR A 66 3.83 -4.37 10.37
CA THR A 66 4.45 -3.07 10.10
C THR A 66 5.41 -3.21 8.93
N TRP A 67 5.17 -2.49 7.85
CA TRP A 67 6.05 -2.43 6.69
C TRP A 67 7.43 -1.90 7.09
N ASN A 68 8.49 -2.65 6.77
CA ASN A 68 9.87 -2.39 7.23
C ASN A 68 10.53 -1.16 6.57
N ASN A 69 9.83 -0.51 5.64
CA ASN A 69 10.11 0.85 5.18
C ASN A 69 11.50 1.10 4.54
N LEU A 70 11.61 0.92 3.22
CA LEU A 70 12.49 1.79 2.42
C LEU A 70 11.66 2.99 1.95
N GLN A 71 11.56 4.03 2.80
CA GLN A 71 10.86 5.31 2.62
C GLN A 71 9.33 5.25 2.30
N PRO A 72 8.47 5.81 3.17
CA PRO A 72 7.04 5.92 2.89
C PRO A 72 6.80 7.05 1.87
N ASP A 73 5.65 6.99 1.18
CA ASP A 73 5.20 8.10 0.32
C ASP A 73 4.74 9.32 1.15
N GLU A 74 4.36 10.40 0.47
CA GLU A 74 3.86 11.64 1.09
C GLU A 74 2.60 11.44 1.96
N ASP A 75 1.85 10.36 1.70
CA ASP A 75 0.66 9.96 2.44
C ASP A 75 0.98 9.02 3.61
N GLY A 76 2.25 8.64 3.82
CA GLY A 76 2.68 7.73 4.88
C GLY A 76 2.55 6.24 4.56
N TYR A 77 2.32 5.86 3.30
CA TYR A 77 2.16 4.46 2.89
C TYR A 77 3.45 3.86 2.31
N GLY A 78 3.68 2.59 2.64
CA GLY A 78 4.71 1.77 2.01
C GLY A 78 4.37 1.45 0.54
N SER A 79 5.40 1.34 -0.29
CA SER A 79 5.30 0.90 -1.69
C SER A 79 5.91 -0.48 -1.88
N TYR A 80 5.36 -1.24 -2.83
CA TYR A 80 5.86 -2.55 -3.24
C TYR A 80 5.85 -2.64 -4.77
N TRP A 81 6.88 -3.26 -5.33
CA TRP A 81 7.00 -3.50 -6.77
C TRP A 81 6.60 -4.94 -7.07
N ALA A 82 5.52 -5.15 -7.80
CA ALA A 82 5.02 -6.47 -8.20
C ALA A 82 4.38 -6.38 -9.58
N GLU A 83 4.33 -7.49 -10.31
CA GLU A 83 3.62 -7.55 -11.61
C GLU A 83 4.05 -6.45 -12.60
N GLY A 84 5.33 -6.06 -12.56
CA GLY A 84 5.90 -5.03 -13.44
C GLY A 84 5.54 -3.59 -13.09
N ARG A 85 4.88 -3.32 -11.95
CA ARG A 85 4.47 -1.97 -11.54
C ARG A 85 4.70 -1.68 -10.04
N LYS A 86 4.83 -0.40 -9.70
CA LYS A 86 4.81 0.08 -8.30
C LYS A 86 3.37 0.19 -7.82
N GLN A 87 3.06 -0.37 -6.65
CA GLN A 87 1.75 -0.27 -6.02
C GLN A 87 1.87 -0.09 -4.50
N LYS A 88 0.81 0.42 -3.84
CA LYS A 88 0.79 0.54 -2.37
C LYS A 88 0.85 -0.84 -1.73
N ALA A 89 1.74 -1.02 -0.74
CA ALA A 89 2.05 -2.32 -0.14
C ALA A 89 0.82 -2.96 0.51
N HIS A 90 0.03 -2.20 1.26
CA HIS A 90 -1.20 -2.70 1.89
C HIS A 90 -2.24 -3.16 0.86
N ARG A 91 -2.34 -2.49 -0.31
CA ARG A 91 -3.25 -2.90 -1.39
C ARG A 91 -2.78 -4.19 -2.03
N TYR A 92 -1.48 -4.36 -2.24
CA TYR A 92 -0.92 -5.64 -2.72
C TYR A 92 -1.26 -6.77 -1.76
N SER A 93 -1.04 -6.56 -0.45
CA SER A 93 -1.36 -7.54 0.60
C SER A 93 -2.82 -7.99 0.53
N TYR A 94 -3.75 -7.03 0.49
CA TYR A 94 -5.18 -7.33 0.38
C TYR A 94 -5.50 -8.13 -0.89
N VAL A 95 -4.99 -7.69 -2.05
CA VAL A 95 -5.31 -8.33 -3.33
C VAL A 95 -4.77 -9.75 -3.42
N ARG A 96 -3.56 -10.01 -2.89
CA ARG A 96 -2.98 -11.34 -2.82
C ARG A 96 -3.83 -12.30 -1.95
N THR A 97 -4.41 -11.79 -0.85
CA THR A 97 -5.14 -12.62 0.12
C THR A 97 -6.62 -12.78 -0.21
N TYR A 98 -7.30 -11.69 -0.57
CA TYR A 98 -8.75 -11.62 -0.72
C TYR A 98 -9.21 -11.41 -2.18
N GLY A 99 -8.28 -11.16 -3.09
CA GLY A 99 -8.60 -10.90 -4.50
C GLY A 99 -8.84 -9.41 -4.81
N PRO A 100 -9.35 -9.10 -6.02
CA PRO A 100 -9.34 -7.75 -6.56
C PRO A 100 -10.19 -6.78 -5.73
N ILE A 101 -9.65 -5.58 -5.51
CA ILE A 101 -10.40 -4.46 -4.94
C ILE A 101 -11.38 -3.94 -6.01
N PRO A 102 -12.70 -3.88 -5.75
CA PRO A 102 -13.67 -3.37 -6.71
C PRO A 102 -13.33 -1.98 -7.24
N ALA A 103 -13.66 -1.71 -8.50
CA ALA A 103 -13.41 -0.41 -9.11
C ALA A 103 -14.07 0.73 -8.30
N GLY A 104 -13.31 1.80 -8.03
CA GLY A 104 -13.76 2.93 -7.21
C GLY A 104 -13.76 2.68 -5.69
N ALA A 105 -13.49 1.45 -5.25
CA ALA A 105 -13.36 1.14 -3.83
C ALA A 105 -11.97 1.48 -3.28
N HIS A 106 -11.96 1.84 -2.00
CA HIS A 106 -10.76 2.18 -1.25
C HIS A 106 -10.55 1.13 -0.15
N LEU A 107 -9.32 1.04 0.37
CA LEU A 107 -9.05 0.28 1.58
C LEU A 107 -8.83 1.26 2.72
N ASP A 108 -9.39 0.95 3.87
CA ASP A 108 -9.15 1.69 5.10
C ASP A 108 -8.59 0.77 6.18
N HIS A 109 -7.72 1.30 7.01
CA HIS A 109 -7.08 0.58 8.10
C HIS A 109 -8.03 0.53 9.30
N ILE A 110 -8.59 -0.64 9.59
CA ILE A 110 -9.47 -0.83 10.75
C ILE A 110 -8.69 -0.94 12.07
N CYS A 111 -7.36 -1.07 12.00
CA CYS A 111 -6.48 -0.96 13.15
C CYS A 111 -6.21 0.50 13.57
N HIS A 112 -6.76 1.49 12.84
CA HIS A 112 -6.70 2.88 13.27
C HIS A 112 -7.60 3.08 14.49
N ASP A 113 -7.00 3.52 15.59
CA ASP A 113 -7.72 3.99 16.77
C ASP A 113 -7.38 5.48 17.02
N PRO A 114 -8.37 6.39 16.99
CA PRO A 114 -8.17 7.80 17.31
C PRO A 114 -7.56 8.06 18.69
N LYS A 115 -7.69 7.12 19.64
CA LYS A 115 -7.06 7.21 20.96
C LYS A 115 -5.56 6.98 20.91
N THR A 116 -5.08 6.23 19.91
CA THR A 116 -3.67 5.84 19.80
C THR A 116 -2.94 6.55 18.66
N CYS A 117 -3.67 7.17 17.72
CA CYS A 117 -3.07 7.97 16.65
C CYS A 117 -4.01 9.06 16.12
N ALA A 118 -3.44 10.23 15.83
CA ALA A 118 -4.20 11.36 15.28
C ALA A 118 -4.64 11.16 13.81
N GLY A 119 -4.26 10.05 13.15
CA GLY A 119 -4.44 9.88 11.71
C GLY A 119 -3.46 10.69 10.88
N GLY A 120 -3.81 10.94 9.61
CA GLY A 120 -2.94 11.65 8.66
C GLY A 120 -1.66 10.88 8.28
N PRO A 121 -0.76 11.51 7.50
CA PRO A 121 0.45 10.86 6.96
C PRO A 121 1.43 10.34 8.03
N SER A 122 1.41 10.89 9.23
CA SER A 122 2.25 10.46 10.35
C SER A 122 1.66 9.29 11.15
N CYS A 123 0.49 8.80 10.79
CA CYS A 123 -0.15 7.69 11.51
C CYS A 123 0.64 6.38 11.33
N PRO A 124 1.10 5.74 12.42
CA PRO A 124 1.90 4.51 12.34
C PRO A 124 1.12 3.35 11.72
N HIS A 125 -0.21 3.34 11.84
CA HIS A 125 -1.06 2.29 11.25
C HIS A 125 -1.07 2.31 9.73
N ARG A 126 -0.65 3.41 9.06
CA ARG A 126 -0.50 3.45 7.60
C ARG A 126 0.61 2.55 7.07
N ALA A 127 1.56 2.20 7.93
CA ALA A 127 2.58 1.19 7.65
C ALA A 127 2.04 -0.24 7.79
N CYS A 128 0.84 -0.46 8.34
CA CYS A 128 0.29 -1.81 8.48
C CYS A 128 -0.08 -2.39 7.11
N VAL A 129 0.41 -3.59 6.81
CA VAL A 129 0.08 -4.37 5.62
C VAL A 129 -0.67 -5.66 5.94
N ASN A 130 -1.12 -5.86 7.18
CA ASN A 130 -1.94 -7.01 7.54
C ASN A 130 -3.27 -6.93 6.75
N PRO A 131 -3.57 -7.91 5.87
CA PRO A 131 -4.79 -7.87 5.06
C PRO A 131 -6.07 -7.90 5.92
N ASP A 132 -6.01 -8.50 7.11
CA ASP A 132 -7.14 -8.59 8.05
C ASP A 132 -7.39 -7.26 8.78
N HIS A 133 -6.42 -6.34 8.74
CA HIS A 133 -6.57 -4.97 9.24
C HIS A 133 -7.03 -3.99 8.16
N LEU A 134 -7.47 -4.48 6.99
CA LEU A 134 -7.94 -3.67 5.88
C LEU A 134 -9.41 -3.99 5.57
N ALA A 135 -10.22 -2.94 5.46
CA ALA A 135 -11.60 -3.06 5.03
C ALA A 135 -11.85 -2.31 3.73
N ILE A 136 -12.58 -2.94 2.81
CA ILE A 136 -13.13 -2.26 1.64
C ILE A 136 -14.08 -1.16 2.13
N THR A 137 -13.86 0.04 1.63
CA THR A 137 -14.69 1.20 1.90
C THR A 137 -15.00 1.95 0.61
N THR A 138 -16.03 2.78 0.66
CA THR A 138 -16.31 3.72 -0.44
C THR A 138 -15.49 4.99 -0.23
N HIS A 139 -15.15 5.70 -1.31
CA HIS A 139 -14.47 7.00 -1.21
C HIS A 139 -15.22 7.96 -0.26
N ALA A 140 -16.55 7.99 -0.36
CA ALA A 140 -17.40 8.80 0.51
C ALA A 140 -17.31 8.39 1.99
N SER A 141 -17.24 7.09 2.30
CA SER A 141 -17.06 6.61 3.68
C SER A 141 -15.65 6.86 4.21
N ASN A 142 -14.62 6.73 3.37
CA ASN A 142 -13.25 7.05 3.72
C ASN A 142 -13.06 8.54 4.06
N CYS A 143 -13.54 9.44 3.20
CA CYS A 143 -13.49 10.88 3.45
C CYS A 143 -14.23 11.28 4.72
N ARG A 144 -15.36 10.62 5.03
CA ARG A 144 -16.13 10.86 6.27
C ARG A 144 -15.42 10.40 7.55
N ARG A 145 -14.47 9.46 7.46
CA ARG A 145 -13.66 8.98 8.60
C ARG A 145 -12.33 9.73 8.77
N GLY A 146 -11.95 10.55 7.78
CA GLY A 146 -10.72 11.35 7.86
C GLY A 146 -10.76 12.36 9.01
N VAL A 147 -9.59 12.67 9.58
CA VAL A 147 -9.40 13.61 10.71
C VAL A 147 -9.95 15.02 10.43
N LEU A 148 -10.06 15.40 9.16
CA LEU A 148 -10.63 16.67 8.71
C LEU A 148 -12.16 16.65 8.59
N ALA A 149 -12.82 15.50 8.82
CA ALA A 149 -14.26 15.42 8.81
C ALA A 149 -14.82 16.20 10.01
N LYS A 150 -15.68 17.18 9.74
CA LYS A 150 -16.33 17.98 10.80
C LYS A 150 -17.17 17.13 11.76
N LEU A 151 -17.67 15.99 11.28
CA LEU A 151 -18.49 15.02 12.02
C LEU A 151 -17.83 13.63 12.01
N ASP A 152 -17.82 13.00 13.17
CA ASP A 152 -17.53 11.58 13.37
C ASP A 152 -18.81 10.85 13.84
N LEU A 153 -18.72 9.54 14.13
CA LEU A 153 -19.87 8.76 14.57
C LEU A 153 -20.39 9.19 15.94
N ALA A 154 -19.51 9.64 16.85
CA ALA A 154 -19.93 10.10 18.18
C ALA A 154 -20.75 11.40 18.07
N LYS A 155 -20.28 12.36 17.27
CA LYS A 155 -21.03 13.58 16.95
C LYS A 155 -22.33 13.28 16.21
N ALA A 156 -22.34 12.28 15.31
CA ALA A 156 -23.57 11.86 14.63
C ALA A 156 -24.61 11.31 15.63
N ARG A 157 -24.20 10.50 16.61
CA ARG A 157 -25.07 10.03 17.70
C ARG A 157 -25.60 11.18 18.56
N GLU A 158 -24.73 12.12 18.90
CA GLU A 158 -25.10 13.31 19.66
C GLU A 158 -26.16 14.16 18.91
N ILE A 159 -25.95 14.40 17.63
CA ILE A 159 -26.91 15.11 16.75
C ILE A 159 -28.26 14.41 16.76
N ARG A 160 -28.30 13.06 16.66
CA ARG A 160 -29.56 12.29 16.70
C ARG A 160 -30.29 12.48 18.03
N LYS A 161 -29.58 12.30 19.15
CA LYS A 161 -30.14 12.46 20.50
C LYS A 161 -30.71 13.86 20.74
N ARG A 162 -29.98 14.90 20.32
CA ARG A 162 -30.40 16.30 20.49
C ARG A 162 -31.59 16.66 19.60
N PHE A 163 -31.62 16.14 18.38
CA PHE A 163 -32.78 16.30 17.50
C PHE A 163 -34.04 15.61 18.06
N GLU A 164 -33.91 14.40 18.62
CA GLU A 164 -35.01 13.71 19.32
C GLU A 164 -35.50 14.47 20.55
N ALA A 165 -34.60 15.18 21.24
CA ALA A 165 -34.94 16.07 22.35
C ALA A 165 -35.64 17.38 21.93
N GLY A 166 -35.89 17.58 20.63
CA GLY A 166 -36.66 18.71 20.09
C GLY A 166 -35.81 19.85 19.53
N GLU A 167 -34.48 19.72 19.47
CA GLU A 167 -33.64 20.73 18.84
C GLU A 167 -33.81 20.76 17.32
N THR A 168 -33.78 21.96 16.74
CA THR A 168 -33.96 22.11 15.30
C THR A 168 -32.68 21.76 14.54
N GLY A 169 -32.83 21.17 13.36
CA GLY A 169 -31.69 20.86 12.50
C GLY A 169 -30.89 22.09 12.04
N ILE A 170 -31.48 23.29 12.09
CA ILE A 170 -30.80 24.56 11.79
C ILE A 170 -29.84 24.94 12.94
N ALA A 171 -30.29 24.84 14.19
CA ALA A 171 -29.46 25.12 15.35
C ALA A 171 -28.26 24.15 15.43
N LEU A 172 -28.54 22.85 15.25
CA LEU A 172 -27.50 21.82 15.21
C LEU A 172 -26.51 22.04 14.05
N ALA A 173 -26.98 22.49 12.89
CA ALA A 173 -26.10 22.75 11.75
C ALA A 173 -25.11 23.89 12.04
N ALA A 174 -25.61 24.98 12.64
CA ALA A 174 -24.79 26.12 13.02
C ALA A 174 -23.72 25.73 14.06
N GLU A 175 -24.11 24.96 15.08
CA GLU A 175 -23.21 24.55 16.15
C GLU A 175 -22.11 23.58 15.67
N PHE A 176 -22.49 22.56 14.90
CA PHE A 176 -21.52 21.57 14.38
C PHE A 176 -20.78 22.07 13.12
N GLY A 177 -21.04 23.30 12.67
CA GLY A 177 -20.37 23.92 11.53
C GLY A 177 -20.63 23.21 10.19
N VAL A 178 -21.81 22.60 10.03
CA VAL A 178 -22.22 21.87 8.82
C VAL A 178 -23.45 22.50 8.17
N ARG A 179 -23.83 22.04 6.98
CA ARG A 179 -25.07 22.51 6.33
C ARG A 179 -26.30 21.83 6.95
N PRO A 180 -27.48 22.46 7.01
CA PRO A 180 -28.71 21.84 7.52
C PRO A 180 -29.09 20.53 6.82
N SER A 181 -28.77 20.41 5.52
CA SER A 181 -28.92 19.16 4.77
C SER A 181 -28.08 18.01 5.34
N THR A 182 -26.89 18.30 5.86
CA THR A 182 -26.01 17.31 6.50
C THR A 182 -26.65 16.78 7.79
N ILE A 183 -27.23 17.66 8.61
CA ILE A 183 -27.96 17.26 9.82
C ILE A 183 -29.14 16.36 9.45
N SER A 184 -29.89 16.73 8.41
CA SER A 184 -31.02 15.93 7.93
C SER A 184 -30.60 14.51 7.50
N MET A 185 -29.46 14.36 6.84
CA MET A 185 -28.92 13.04 6.47
C MET A 185 -28.46 12.22 7.69
N VAL A 186 -27.87 12.87 8.70
CA VAL A 186 -27.45 12.24 9.96
C VAL A 186 -28.65 11.71 10.75
N VAL A 187 -29.69 12.55 10.90
CA VAL A 187 -30.93 12.22 11.63
C VAL A 187 -31.67 11.07 10.94
N ARG A 188 -31.75 11.07 9.60
CA ARG A 188 -32.36 9.97 8.83
C ARG A 188 -31.48 8.71 8.75
N ASN A 189 -30.37 8.66 9.48
CA ASN A 189 -29.38 7.59 9.44
C ASN A 189 -28.93 7.23 8.00
N GLN A 190 -28.90 8.21 7.09
CA GLN A 190 -28.44 8.00 5.71
C GLN A 190 -26.91 8.05 5.66
N THR A 191 -26.30 8.83 6.55
CA THR A 191 -24.86 9.01 6.75
C THR A 191 -24.46 8.62 8.18
N TRP A 192 -23.20 8.20 8.38
CA TRP A 192 -22.69 7.61 9.64
C TRP A 192 -23.63 6.52 10.20
N ARG A 193 -23.95 5.56 9.33
CA ARG A 193 -24.87 4.45 9.61
C ARG A 193 -24.35 3.57 10.73
N GLU A 194 -25.22 3.28 11.67
CA GLU A 194 -25.02 2.22 12.66
C GLU A 194 -25.72 0.97 12.15
N ALA A 195 -25.08 -0.20 12.32
CA ALA A 195 -25.76 -1.47 12.11
C ALA A 195 -26.88 -1.57 13.15
N GLY A 196 -28.12 -1.74 12.67
CA GLY A 196 -29.29 -1.95 13.52
C GLY A 196 -29.24 -3.28 14.23
#